data_AF-A0AA89BRW0-F1
#
_entry.id   AF-A0AA89BRW0-F1
#
_cell.length_a   1.000
_cell.length_b   1.000
_cell.length_c   1.000
_cell.angle_alpha   90.00
_cell.angle_beta   90.00
_cell.angle_gamma   90.00
#
_symmetry.space_group_name_H-M   'P 1'
#
loop_
_entity.id
_entity.type
_entity.pdbx_description
1 polymer ?
#
loop_
_entity_poly.entity_id
_entity_poly.type
_entity_poly.pdbx_seq_one_letter_code
_entity_poly.pdbx_strand_id
1 'polypeptide(L)'
;MAFSKSVNIAHAQRAVPCDVCEDEVPGEYYCIECKHTLCPPCEKLHKKFTKGHNVVLRSQIGDIHTTILTCADHGEQASCLCEKCDIPVCIKCVTGKHTGHTMSDLADAVEKEKKLLQDDIEALQRDLSTMKKKRGKIRMEKENYKKKIEKILKNMRDENHAAIEKLQRLHKERVYEITNIQDSDLAIFDVTEEEMKSKIISHEKRISEYEDTIAKNSLPALRNVTKGKPSMLEIKTKFKLPDPPLFVPGDLQSIVENMGKLHISPSPLMAKPLKLVSTTMVSKFHCQLQGNPRICITKDGDIWLGGYESRELVMVDIKGQVLRRRTIQNRPYSLAVMDCGDVIISPHSDDSRSVSI
;
A
#
# COMPACT_ATOMS: atom_id res chain seq x y z
N MET A 1 31.10 3.07 19.47
CA MET A 1 32.45 2.95 18.87
C MET A 1 32.27 2.63 17.41
N ALA A 2 32.47 3.62 16.54
CA ALA A 2 32.21 3.54 15.11
C ALA A 2 33.44 2.98 14.39
N PHE A 3 33.26 1.89 13.65
CA PHE A 3 34.28 1.38 12.74
C PHE A 3 34.29 2.22 11.47
N SER A 4 35.18 3.22 11.42
CA SER A 4 35.59 3.89 10.19
C SER A 4 36.44 2.92 9.37
N LYS A 5 35.85 2.26 8.37
CA LYS A 5 36.64 1.60 7.31
C LYS A 5 37.17 2.69 6.38
N SER A 6 38.39 3.12 6.63
CA SER A 6 39.24 3.78 5.65
C SER A 6 39.39 2.84 4.45
N VAL A 7 38.89 3.26 3.30
CA VAL A 7 39.11 2.56 2.03
C VAL A 7 40.55 2.84 1.65
N ASN A 8 41.44 1.90 1.96
CA ASN A 8 42.78 1.86 1.41
C ASN A 8 42.64 1.53 -0.08
N ILE A 9 42.68 2.54 -0.95
CA ILE A 9 42.89 2.32 -2.38
C ILE A 9 44.37 2.04 -2.56
N ALA A 10 44.77 0.80 -2.26
CA ALA A 10 46.02 0.28 -2.78
C ALA A 10 45.85 0.21 -4.30
N HIS A 11 46.56 1.06 -5.04
CA HIS A 11 46.75 0.90 -6.47
C HIS A 11 47.51 -0.42 -6.68
N ALA A 12 46.78 -1.53 -6.80
CA ALA A 12 47.33 -2.77 -7.29
C ALA A 12 47.70 -2.55 -8.77
N GLN A 13 48.94 -2.13 -9.02
CA GLN A 13 49.50 -2.11 -10.38
C GLN A 13 49.53 -3.56 -10.86
N ARG A 14 48.60 -3.89 -11.77
CA ARG A 14 48.58 -5.16 -12.48
C ARG A 14 49.93 -5.31 -13.21
N ALA A 15 50.65 -6.40 -12.96
CA ALA A 15 51.87 -6.71 -13.69
C ALA A 15 51.52 -6.79 -15.18
N VAL A 16 52.22 -6.03 -16.04
CA VAL A 16 52.04 -6.08 -17.49
C VAL A 16 53.11 -7.01 -18.04
N PRO A 17 52.72 -7.96 -18.89
CA PRO A 17 53.66 -8.93 -19.45
C PRO A 17 54.61 -8.27 -20.44
N CYS A 18 55.69 -8.96 -20.76
CA CYS A 18 56.56 -8.61 -21.87
C CYS A 18 55.81 -8.79 -23.20
N ASP A 19 55.95 -7.82 -24.11
CA ASP A 19 55.29 -7.81 -25.42
C ASP A 19 56.08 -8.61 -26.49
N VAL A 20 57.26 -9.12 -26.15
CA VAL A 20 58.21 -9.74 -27.10
C VAL A 20 58.38 -11.25 -26.89
N CYS A 21 58.16 -11.76 -25.69
CA CYS A 21 58.20 -13.20 -25.42
C CYS A 21 56.79 -13.76 -25.25
N GLU A 22 56.58 -15.00 -25.68
CA GLU A 22 55.30 -15.71 -25.53
C GLU A 22 55.02 -16.13 -24.08
N ASP A 23 56.06 -16.14 -23.25
CA ASP A 23 55.95 -16.37 -21.81
C ASP A 23 55.35 -15.12 -21.14
N GLU A 24 54.31 -15.27 -20.30
CA GLU A 24 53.66 -14.20 -19.51
C GLU A 24 54.58 -13.62 -18.40
N VAL A 25 55.85 -13.37 -18.72
CA VAL A 25 56.86 -12.84 -17.81
C VAL A 25 56.61 -11.36 -17.59
N PRO A 26 56.67 -10.86 -16.34
CA PRO A 26 56.54 -9.44 -16.06
C PRO A 26 57.54 -8.59 -16.86
N GLY A 27 57.01 -7.62 -17.61
CA GLY A 27 57.79 -6.62 -18.31
C GLY A 27 58.20 -5.51 -17.35
N GLU A 28 59.48 -5.44 -17.01
CA GLU A 28 60.07 -4.46 -16.08
C GLU A 28 60.59 -3.21 -16.80
N TYR A 29 60.78 -3.28 -18.12
CA TYR A 29 61.36 -2.22 -18.93
C TYR A 29 60.40 -1.82 -20.04
N TYR A 30 60.61 -0.63 -20.61
CA TYR A 30 59.83 -0.13 -21.73
C TYR A 30 60.70 0.67 -22.68
N CYS A 31 60.56 0.39 -23.97
CA CYS A 31 61.21 1.18 -25.01
C CYS A 31 60.26 2.29 -25.48
N ILE A 32 60.71 3.54 -25.38
CA ILE A 32 59.90 4.72 -25.71
C ILE A 32 59.56 4.77 -27.21
N GLU A 33 60.53 4.41 -28.06
CA GLU A 33 60.40 4.48 -29.51
C GLU A 33 59.55 3.32 -30.06
N CYS A 34 59.74 2.10 -29.53
CA CYS A 34 58.98 0.92 -29.96
C CYS A 34 57.63 0.76 -29.26
N LYS A 35 57.43 1.46 -28.13
CA LYS A 35 56.25 1.35 -27.27
C LYS A 35 55.97 -0.07 -26.76
N HIS A 36 57.02 -0.87 -26.59
CA HIS A 36 56.95 -2.25 -26.11
C HIS A 36 57.49 -2.37 -24.69
N THR A 37 56.81 -3.19 -23.90
CA THR A 37 57.19 -3.65 -22.58
C THR A 37 58.12 -4.86 -22.71
N LEU A 38 59.26 -4.81 -22.04
CA LEU A 38 60.32 -5.80 -22.17
C LEU A 38 60.63 -6.40 -20.79
N CYS A 39 60.72 -7.73 -20.73
CA CYS A 39 61.33 -8.41 -19.60
C CYS A 39 62.87 -8.21 -19.63
N PRO A 40 63.60 -8.46 -18.52
CA PRO A 40 65.05 -8.25 -18.47
C PRO A 40 65.86 -8.95 -19.58
N PRO A 41 65.54 -10.19 -20.01
CA PRO A 41 66.20 -10.81 -21.17
C PRO A 41 65.93 -10.08 -22.49
N CYS A 42 64.68 -9.71 -22.75
CA CYS A 42 64.28 -9.00 -23.97
C CYS A 42 64.86 -7.59 -24.03
N GLU A 43 64.98 -6.89 -22.89
CA GLU A 43 65.65 -5.59 -22.81
C GLU A 43 67.11 -5.65 -23.26
N LYS A 44 67.86 -6.66 -22.80
CA LYS A 44 69.28 -6.83 -23.15
C LYS A 44 69.47 -7.13 -24.63
N LEU A 45 68.59 -7.93 -25.22
CA LEU A 45 68.60 -8.21 -26.65
C LEU A 45 68.21 -6.95 -27.44
N HIS A 46 67.13 -6.28 -27.02
CA HIS A 46 66.63 -5.07 -27.65
C HIS A 46 67.70 -3.98 -27.76
N LYS A 47 68.43 -3.70 -26.67
CA LYS A 47 69.54 -2.73 -26.67
C LYS A 47 70.71 -3.11 -27.58
N LYS A 48 70.94 -4.41 -27.82
CA LYS A 48 72.00 -4.88 -28.74
C LYS A 48 71.63 -4.67 -30.20
N PHE A 49 70.36 -4.79 -30.55
CA PHE A 49 69.89 -4.73 -31.94
C PHE A 49 69.30 -3.38 -32.34
N THR A 50 68.88 -2.55 -31.37
CA THR A 50 68.32 -1.22 -31.63
C THR A 50 69.27 -0.13 -31.14
N LYS A 51 69.98 0.51 -32.08
CA LYS A 51 70.87 1.64 -31.76
C LYS A 51 70.05 2.91 -31.58
N GLY A 52 70.19 3.58 -30.44
CA GLY A 52 69.56 4.87 -30.16
C GLY A 52 68.16 4.81 -29.54
N HIS A 53 67.64 3.62 -29.25
CA HIS A 53 66.37 3.48 -28.55
C HIS A 53 66.55 3.68 -27.04
N ASN A 54 65.68 4.47 -26.43
CA ASN A 54 65.65 4.71 -25.00
C ASN A 54 64.78 3.66 -24.32
N VAL A 55 65.45 2.79 -23.55
CA VAL A 55 64.79 1.79 -22.72
C VAL A 55 64.91 2.18 -21.26
N VAL A 56 63.77 2.39 -20.63
CA VAL A 56 63.62 2.87 -19.26
C VAL A 56 62.94 1.83 -18.37
N LEU A 57 63.06 1.96 -17.05
CA LEU A 57 62.29 1.12 -16.14
C LEU A 57 60.81 1.47 -16.24
N ARG A 58 59.95 0.46 -16.20
CA ARG A 58 58.51 0.63 -16.33
C ARG A 58 57.90 1.47 -15.20
N SER A 59 58.47 1.39 -14.00
CA SER A 59 58.11 2.26 -12.87
C SER A 59 58.36 3.74 -13.15
N GLN A 60 59.30 4.07 -14.04
CA GLN A 60 59.60 5.44 -14.46
C GLN A 60 58.64 5.93 -15.55
N ILE A 61 57.83 5.05 -16.17
CA ILE A 61 56.86 5.46 -17.19
C ILE A 61 55.76 6.34 -16.61
N GLY A 62 55.35 6.12 -15.35
CA GLY A 62 54.37 6.98 -14.68
C GLY A 62 54.77 8.47 -14.69
N ASP A 63 56.08 8.73 -14.62
CA ASP A 63 56.70 10.06 -14.69
C ASP A 63 57.03 10.49 -16.14
N ILE A 64 57.22 9.55 -17.08
CA ILE A 64 57.57 9.84 -18.49
C ILE A 64 56.33 10.10 -19.34
N HIS A 65 55.24 9.37 -19.13
CA HIS A 65 53.97 9.57 -19.84
C HIS A 65 53.27 10.88 -19.41
N THR A 66 53.64 11.43 -18.26
CA THR A 66 53.23 12.76 -17.81
C THR A 66 54.09 13.88 -18.39
N THR A 67 55.23 13.61 -19.03
CA THR A 67 56.25 14.68 -19.20
C THR A 67 56.74 14.94 -20.63
N ILE A 68 56.25 14.30 -21.70
CA ILE A 68 56.50 14.83 -23.05
C ILE A 68 55.31 14.63 -24.00
N LEU A 69 54.28 15.48 -23.86
CA LEU A 69 53.40 15.75 -25.00
C LEU A 69 54.28 16.41 -26.07
N THR A 70 54.52 15.75 -27.19
CA THR A 70 55.26 16.35 -28.31
C THR A 70 54.29 17.01 -29.29
N CYS A 71 54.69 18.17 -29.80
CA CYS A 71 53.99 18.85 -30.86
C CYS A 71 54.00 17.99 -32.12
N ALA A 72 52.81 17.64 -32.62
CA ALA A 72 52.66 16.80 -33.80
C ALA A 72 53.32 17.39 -35.06
N ASP A 73 53.39 18.72 -35.16
CA ASP A 73 53.94 19.42 -36.33
C ASP A 73 55.47 19.55 -36.31
N HIS A 74 56.10 19.56 -35.13
CA HIS A 74 57.51 19.94 -34.98
C HIS A 74 58.35 18.94 -34.19
N GLY A 75 57.74 17.93 -33.57
CA GLY A 75 58.44 16.91 -32.77
C GLY A 75 59.03 17.42 -31.44
N GLU A 76 58.89 18.71 -31.13
CA GLU A 76 59.36 19.34 -29.89
C GLU A 76 58.34 19.16 -28.75
N GLN A 77 58.79 19.27 -27.50
CA GLN A 77 57.89 19.23 -26.35
C GLN A 77 56.88 20.39 -26.42
N ALA A 78 55.60 20.05 -26.30
CA ALA A 78 54.50 20.98 -26.13
C ALA A 78 54.50 21.48 -24.69
N SER A 79 54.45 22.80 -24.55
CA SER A 79 54.44 23.49 -23.25
C SER A 79 53.20 24.38 -23.08
N CYS A 80 52.41 24.58 -24.14
CA CYS A 80 51.24 25.45 -24.11
C CYS A 80 50.00 24.72 -24.65
N LEU A 81 48.82 25.09 -24.16
CA LEU A 81 47.53 24.71 -24.74
C LEU A 81 47.00 25.90 -25.56
N CYS A 82 46.70 25.69 -26.85
CA CYS A 82 46.02 26.70 -27.64
C CYS A 82 44.51 26.65 -27.35
N GLU A 83 44.00 27.56 -26.53
CA GLU A 83 42.60 27.53 -26.03
C GLU A 83 41.56 27.57 -27.15
N LYS A 84 41.83 28.28 -28.25
CA LYS A 84 40.91 28.36 -29.39
C LYS A 84 40.83 27.05 -30.19
N CYS A 85 41.92 26.28 -30.21
CA CYS A 85 42.03 25.05 -30.99
C CYS A 85 41.91 23.79 -30.12
N ASP A 86 41.94 23.95 -28.80
CA ASP A 86 41.88 22.90 -27.79
C ASP A 86 42.92 21.79 -27.99
N ILE A 87 44.16 22.18 -28.34
CA ILE A 87 45.27 21.25 -28.56
C ILE A 87 46.59 21.74 -27.95
N PRO A 88 47.44 20.84 -27.43
CA PRO A 88 48.77 21.18 -26.94
C PRO A 88 49.71 21.51 -28.11
N VAL A 89 50.51 22.57 -27.96
CA VAL A 89 51.40 23.12 -28.99
C VAL A 89 52.78 23.49 -28.42
N CYS A 90 53.83 23.45 -29.25
CA CYS A 90 55.16 23.97 -28.88
C CYS A 90 55.30 25.46 -29.25
N ILE A 91 56.39 26.11 -28.80
CA ILE A 91 56.64 27.55 -29.01
C ILE A 91 56.66 27.92 -30.51
N LYS A 92 57.17 27.05 -31.38
CA LYS A 92 57.16 27.26 -32.84
C LYS A 92 55.75 27.33 -33.42
N CYS A 93 54.81 26.56 -32.87
CA CYS A 93 53.40 26.66 -33.27
C CYS A 93 52.78 27.99 -32.83
N VAL A 94 53.14 28.50 -31.65
CA VAL A 94 52.63 29.78 -31.12
C VAL A 94 53.03 30.94 -32.03
N THR A 95 54.29 30.99 -32.47
CA THR A 95 54.78 32.02 -33.40
C THR A 95 54.53 31.74 -34.88
N GLY A 96 53.88 30.62 -35.19
CA GLY A 96 53.52 30.21 -36.55
C GLY A 96 52.02 30.04 -36.73
N LYS A 97 51.56 28.79 -36.88
CA LYS A 97 50.16 28.46 -37.19
C LYS A 97 49.14 29.00 -36.19
N HIS A 98 49.53 29.20 -34.93
CA HIS A 98 48.66 29.65 -33.84
C HIS A 98 48.93 31.10 -33.40
N THR A 99 49.60 31.90 -34.24
CA THR A 99 49.85 33.31 -33.94
C THR A 99 48.55 34.08 -33.76
N GLY A 100 48.46 34.82 -32.65
CA GLY A 100 47.26 35.59 -32.28
C GLY A 100 46.15 34.76 -31.60
N HIS A 101 46.34 33.46 -31.37
CA HIS A 101 45.44 32.67 -30.51
C HIS A 101 45.85 32.80 -29.04
N THR A 102 44.89 32.66 -28.14
CA THR A 102 45.15 32.60 -26.69
C THR A 102 45.84 31.29 -26.32
N MET A 103 46.87 31.38 -25.48
CA MET A 103 47.63 30.25 -24.97
C MET A 103 47.51 30.19 -23.45
N SER A 104 47.34 29.00 -22.90
CA SER A 104 47.51 28.71 -21.47
C SER A 104 48.68 27.76 -21.25
N ASP A 105 49.22 27.75 -20.04
CA ASP A 105 50.20 26.75 -19.65
C ASP A 105 49.56 25.36 -19.66
N LEU A 106 50.23 24.39 -20.28
CA LEU A 106 49.68 23.06 -20.47
C LEU A 106 49.55 22.30 -19.15
N ALA A 107 50.47 22.50 -18.20
CA ALA A 107 50.41 21.86 -16.90
C ALA A 107 49.25 22.43 -16.07
N ASP A 108 49.07 23.76 -16.10
CA ASP A 108 47.94 24.43 -15.44
C ASP A 108 46.59 23.99 -16.02
N ALA A 109 46.48 23.86 -17.33
CA ALA A 109 45.27 23.39 -18.00
C ALA A 109 44.93 21.95 -17.61
N VAL A 110 45.93 21.05 -17.60
CA VAL A 110 45.76 19.66 -17.14
C VAL A 110 45.32 19.60 -15.68
N GLU A 111 45.91 20.41 -14.81
CA GLU A 111 45.55 20.43 -13.39
C GLU A 111 44.13 20.98 -13.17
N LYS A 112 43.73 21.99 -13.96
CA LYS A 112 42.36 22.51 -13.96
C LYS A 112 41.34 21.44 -14.38
N GLU A 113 41.59 20.72 -15.47
CA GLU A 113 40.70 19.64 -15.93
C GLU A 113 40.64 18.47 -14.92
N LYS A 114 41.78 18.09 -14.33
CA LYS A 114 41.81 17.10 -13.25
C LYS A 114 40.95 17.54 -12.07
N LYS A 115 41.02 18.80 -11.67
CA LYS A 115 40.22 19.34 -10.57
C LYS A 115 38.73 19.28 -10.87
N LEU A 116 38.30 19.67 -12.08
CA LEU A 116 36.90 19.55 -12.51
C LEU A 116 36.40 18.10 -12.43
N LEU A 117 37.20 17.14 -12.92
CA LEU A 117 36.85 15.72 -12.82
C LEU A 117 36.83 15.21 -11.38
N GLN A 118 37.71 15.69 -10.51
CA GLN A 118 37.69 15.35 -9.09
C GLN A 118 36.41 15.87 -8.41
N ASP A 119 36.00 17.11 -8.68
CA ASP A 119 34.77 17.70 -8.16
C ASP A 119 33.53 16.90 -8.63
N ASP A 120 33.50 16.49 -9.90
CA ASP A 120 32.44 15.64 -10.47
C ASP A 120 32.41 14.24 -9.82
N ILE A 121 33.57 13.63 -9.61
CA ILE A 121 33.67 12.35 -8.90
C ILE A 121 33.08 12.46 -7.49
N GLU A 122 33.41 13.52 -6.75
CA GLU A 122 32.85 13.74 -5.42
C GLU A 122 31.33 13.91 -5.46
N ALA A 123 30.81 14.67 -6.42
CA ALA A 123 29.37 14.86 -6.61
C ALA A 123 28.66 13.54 -6.90
N LEU A 124 29.20 12.75 -7.85
CA LEU A 124 28.66 11.43 -8.20
C LEU A 124 28.73 10.44 -7.03
N GLN A 125 29.77 10.49 -6.21
CA GLN A 125 29.87 9.67 -5.01
C GLN A 125 28.78 10.02 -3.97
N ARG A 126 28.50 11.32 -3.78
CA ARG A 126 27.40 11.79 -2.91
C ARG A 126 26.04 11.31 -3.43
N ASP A 127 25.81 11.44 -4.73
CA ASP A 127 24.57 10.99 -5.37
C ASP A 127 24.38 9.48 -5.28
N LEU A 128 25.44 8.71 -5.55
CA LEU A 128 25.43 7.26 -5.46
C LEU A 128 25.10 6.78 -4.04
N SER A 129 25.65 7.45 -3.02
CA SER A 129 25.30 7.19 -1.61
C SER A 129 23.81 7.45 -1.35
N THR A 130 23.29 8.58 -1.82
CA THR A 130 21.88 8.96 -1.69
C THR A 130 20.94 7.97 -2.38
N MET A 131 21.27 7.57 -3.62
CA MET A 131 20.49 6.61 -4.40
C MET A 131 20.49 5.23 -3.75
N LYS A 132 21.62 4.76 -3.22
CA LYS A 132 21.70 3.50 -2.44
C LYS A 132 20.77 3.54 -1.23
N LYS A 133 20.72 4.65 -0.48
CA LYS A 133 19.81 4.84 0.67
C LYS A 133 18.34 4.84 0.22
N LYS A 134 17.98 5.59 -0.83
CA LYS A 134 16.61 5.62 -1.39
C LYS A 134 16.16 4.23 -1.84
N ARG A 135 17.02 3.48 -2.56
CA ARG A 135 16.76 2.10 -2.96
C ARG A 135 16.53 1.17 -1.75
N GLY A 136 17.29 1.34 -0.68
CA GLY A 136 17.10 0.62 0.58
C GLY A 136 15.71 0.87 1.18
N LYS A 137 15.29 2.13 1.25
CA LYS A 137 13.96 2.52 1.72
C LYS A 137 12.85 1.87 0.89
N ILE A 138 12.94 1.92 -0.44
CA ILE A 138 11.96 1.28 -1.34
C ILE A 138 11.86 -0.22 -1.08
N ARG A 139 12.99 -0.92 -0.88
CA ARG A 139 12.99 -2.35 -0.55
C ARG A 139 12.28 -2.64 0.77
N MET A 140 12.56 -1.84 1.79
CA MET A 140 11.89 -1.95 3.09
C MET A 140 10.39 -1.69 3.00
N GLU A 141 9.97 -0.65 2.28
CA GLU A 141 8.56 -0.32 2.10
C GLU A 141 7.82 -1.43 1.34
N LYS A 142 8.43 -2.01 0.31
CA LYS A 142 7.88 -3.15 -0.43
C LYS A 142 7.63 -4.35 0.50
N GLU A 143 8.59 -4.66 1.38
CA GLU A 143 8.46 -5.76 2.32
C GLU A 143 7.40 -5.48 3.39
N ASN A 144 7.38 -4.26 3.93
CA ASN A 144 6.35 -3.83 4.87
C ASN A 144 4.95 -3.86 4.24
N TYR A 145 4.83 -3.50 2.96
CA TYR A 145 3.57 -3.59 2.22
C TYR A 145 3.06 -5.03 2.16
N LYS A 146 3.92 -5.99 1.80
CA LYS A 146 3.55 -7.41 1.79
C LYS A 146 3.04 -7.89 3.14
N LYS A 147 3.77 -7.57 4.22
CA LYS A 147 3.37 -7.92 5.59
C LYS A 147 2.03 -7.30 6.00
N LYS A 148 1.77 -6.06 5.58
CA LYS A 148 0.47 -5.40 5.81
C LYS A 148 -0.66 -6.15 5.10
N ILE A 149 -0.46 -6.53 3.84
CA ILE A 149 -1.45 -7.32 3.08
C ILE A 149 -1.68 -8.69 3.73
N GLU A 150 -0.62 -9.40 4.12
CA GLU A 150 -0.73 -10.69 4.82
C GLU A 150 -1.52 -10.55 6.13
N LYS A 151 -1.29 -9.47 6.89
CA LYS A 151 -2.06 -9.18 8.11
C LYS A 151 -3.54 -8.92 7.81
N ILE A 152 -3.86 -8.17 6.76
CA ILE A 152 -5.24 -7.94 6.33
C ILE A 152 -5.92 -9.26 5.96
N LEU A 153 -5.26 -10.09 5.14
CA LEU A 153 -5.79 -11.40 4.73
C LEU A 153 -6.00 -12.33 5.92
N LYS A 154 -5.08 -12.32 6.89
CA LYS A 154 -5.22 -13.11 8.12
C LYS A 154 -6.44 -12.65 8.93
N ASN A 155 -6.56 -11.34 9.18
CA ASN A 155 -7.69 -10.80 9.92
C ASN A 155 -9.03 -11.16 9.25
N MET A 156 -9.14 -11.02 7.92
CA MET A 156 -10.34 -11.42 7.19
C MET A 156 -10.68 -12.90 7.36
N ARG A 157 -9.67 -13.77 7.35
CA ARG A 157 -9.86 -15.21 7.56
C ARG A 157 -10.35 -15.50 8.98
N ASP A 158 -9.72 -14.89 9.98
CA ASP A 158 -10.03 -15.12 11.39
C ASP A 158 -11.46 -14.62 11.71
N GLU A 159 -11.86 -13.45 11.21
CA GLU A 159 -13.22 -12.91 11.36
C GLU A 159 -14.27 -13.80 10.68
N ASN A 160 -14.01 -14.28 9.46
CA ASN A 160 -14.91 -15.18 8.77
C ASN A 160 -15.06 -16.53 9.50
N HIS A 161 -13.96 -17.06 10.03
CA HIS A 161 -13.99 -18.30 10.81
C HIS A 161 -14.83 -18.15 12.08
N ALA A 162 -14.62 -17.08 12.84
CA ALA A 162 -15.40 -16.78 14.04
C ALA A 162 -16.90 -16.61 13.75
N ALA A 163 -17.25 -15.97 12.62
CA ALA A 163 -18.64 -15.83 12.19
C ALA A 163 -19.29 -17.19 11.88
N ILE A 164 -18.59 -18.07 11.15
CA ILE A 164 -19.05 -19.43 10.83
C ILE A 164 -19.25 -20.25 12.11
N GLU A 165 -18.28 -20.24 13.03
CA GLU A 165 -18.39 -20.96 14.31
C GLU A 165 -19.60 -20.50 15.12
N LYS A 166 -19.83 -19.18 15.17
CA LYS A 166 -20.99 -18.61 15.86
C LYS A 166 -22.31 -19.05 15.25
N LEU A 167 -22.43 -19.03 13.92
CA LEU A 167 -23.62 -19.50 13.20
C LEU A 167 -23.86 -20.99 13.42
N GLN A 168 -22.80 -21.80 13.37
CA GLN A 168 -22.89 -23.24 13.64
C GLN A 168 -23.32 -23.54 15.08
N ARG A 169 -22.82 -22.79 16.06
CA ARG A 169 -23.25 -22.91 17.47
C ARG A 169 -24.73 -22.59 17.62
N LEU A 170 -25.19 -21.46 17.07
CA LEU A 170 -26.60 -21.07 17.11
C LEU A 170 -27.51 -22.11 16.44
N HIS A 171 -27.07 -22.68 15.33
CA HIS A 171 -27.81 -23.75 14.66
C HIS A 171 -27.94 -24.98 15.58
N LYS A 172 -26.84 -25.44 16.20
CA LYS A 172 -26.86 -26.57 17.14
C LYS A 172 -27.77 -26.31 18.34
N GLU A 173 -27.77 -25.10 18.89
CA GLU A 173 -28.66 -24.70 20.00
C GLU A 173 -30.13 -24.79 19.60
N ARG A 174 -30.50 -24.26 18.42
CA ARG A 174 -31.88 -24.33 17.92
C ARG A 174 -32.35 -25.76 17.64
N VAL A 175 -31.46 -26.60 17.10
CA VAL A 175 -31.77 -28.02 16.90
C VAL A 175 -32.01 -28.70 18.25
N TYR A 176 -31.14 -28.45 19.24
CA TYR A 176 -31.29 -29.01 20.58
C TYR A 176 -32.59 -28.55 21.28
N GLU A 177 -32.97 -27.29 21.13
CA GLU A 177 -34.25 -26.78 21.64
C GLU A 177 -35.45 -27.52 21.03
N ILE A 178 -35.47 -27.72 19.70
CA ILE A 178 -36.56 -28.43 19.03
C ILE A 178 -36.61 -29.90 19.45
N THR A 179 -35.47 -30.59 19.57
CA THR A 179 -35.45 -31.99 20.01
C THR A 179 -35.97 -32.15 21.44
N ASN A 180 -35.62 -31.23 22.34
CA ASN A 180 -36.13 -31.26 23.72
C ASN A 180 -37.65 -31.01 23.80
N ILE A 181 -38.16 -30.09 22.98
CA ILE A 181 -39.61 -29.85 22.87
C ILE A 181 -40.29 -31.10 22.35
N GLN A 182 -39.75 -31.73 21.30
CA GLN A 182 -40.27 -32.98 20.77
C GLN A 182 -40.33 -34.09 21.84
N ASP A 183 -39.26 -34.30 22.59
CA ASP A 183 -39.23 -35.31 23.65
C ASP A 183 -40.28 -35.04 24.75
N SER A 184 -40.46 -33.77 25.11
CA SER A 184 -41.46 -33.34 26.10
C SER A 184 -42.89 -33.50 25.59
N ASP A 185 -43.15 -33.14 24.32
CA ASP A 185 -44.45 -33.27 23.68
C ASP A 185 -44.84 -34.74 23.52
N LEU A 186 -43.90 -35.61 23.10
CA LEU A 186 -44.11 -37.06 23.00
C LEU A 186 -44.49 -37.67 24.35
N ALA A 187 -43.85 -37.25 25.44
CA ALA A 187 -44.22 -37.71 26.77
C ALA A 187 -45.66 -37.29 27.15
N ILE A 188 -46.12 -36.11 26.73
CA ILE A 188 -47.51 -35.68 26.93
C ILE A 188 -48.49 -36.55 26.11
N PHE A 189 -48.12 -36.89 24.87
CA PHE A 189 -48.90 -37.81 24.05
C PHE A 189 -49.02 -39.19 24.73
N ASP A 190 -47.92 -39.77 25.19
CA ASP A 190 -47.89 -41.09 25.85
C ASP A 190 -48.79 -41.11 27.10
N VAL A 191 -48.68 -40.10 27.97
CA VAL A 191 -49.51 -40.00 29.17
C VAL A 191 -51.00 -39.86 28.81
N THR A 192 -51.32 -39.02 27.82
CA THR A 192 -52.71 -38.81 27.37
C THR A 192 -53.28 -40.10 26.76
N GLU A 193 -52.47 -40.84 26.02
CA GLU A 193 -52.86 -42.13 25.43
C GLU A 193 -53.15 -43.17 26.53
N GLU A 194 -52.29 -43.30 27.54
CA GLU A 194 -52.48 -44.24 28.65
C GLU A 194 -53.70 -43.89 29.52
N GLU A 195 -53.97 -42.60 29.76
CA GLU A 195 -55.21 -42.17 30.40
C GLU A 195 -56.45 -42.59 29.60
N MET A 196 -56.38 -42.49 28.27
CA MET A 196 -57.48 -42.88 27.38
C MET A 196 -57.68 -44.38 27.35
N LYS A 197 -56.60 -45.17 27.24
CA LYS A 197 -56.66 -46.64 27.36
C LYS A 197 -57.32 -47.07 28.67
N SER A 198 -56.95 -46.45 29.79
CA SER A 198 -57.52 -46.74 31.11
C SER A 198 -59.02 -46.45 31.18
N LYS A 199 -59.47 -45.34 30.58
CA LYS A 199 -60.90 -44.99 30.48
C LYS A 199 -61.66 -45.95 29.56
N ILE A 200 -61.09 -46.35 28.42
CA ILE A 200 -61.68 -47.33 27.50
C ILE A 200 -61.92 -48.65 28.24
N ILE A 201 -60.89 -49.20 28.90
CA ILE A 201 -61.00 -50.46 29.67
C ILE A 201 -62.09 -50.36 30.76
N SER A 202 -62.16 -49.22 31.47
CA SER A 202 -63.20 -48.98 32.48
C SER A 202 -64.61 -48.98 31.87
N HIS A 203 -64.78 -48.37 30.70
CA HIS A 203 -66.06 -48.34 30.00
C HIS A 203 -66.46 -49.71 29.43
N GLU A 204 -65.52 -50.44 28.82
CA GLU A 204 -65.75 -51.80 28.33
C GLU A 204 -66.23 -52.73 29.45
N LYS A 205 -65.59 -52.66 30.63
CA LYS A 205 -66.01 -53.44 31.80
C LYS A 205 -67.44 -53.10 32.23
N ARG A 206 -67.79 -51.81 32.30
CA ARG A 206 -69.15 -51.37 32.66
C ARG A 206 -70.19 -51.81 31.63
N ILE A 207 -69.84 -51.80 30.34
CA ILE A 207 -70.71 -52.29 29.26
C ILE A 207 -71.01 -53.77 29.50
N SER A 208 -69.98 -54.60 29.71
CA SER A 208 -70.15 -56.03 30.01
C SER A 208 -71.00 -56.28 31.26
N GLU A 209 -70.78 -55.55 32.35
CA GLU A 209 -71.61 -55.64 33.58
C GLU A 209 -73.09 -55.29 33.31
N TYR A 210 -73.34 -54.30 32.46
CA TYR A 210 -74.70 -53.90 32.07
C TYR A 210 -75.35 -54.96 31.17
N GLU A 211 -74.63 -55.50 30.20
CA GLU A 211 -75.10 -56.59 29.32
C GLU A 211 -75.48 -57.84 30.12
N ASP A 212 -74.64 -58.26 31.07
CA ASP A 212 -74.92 -59.39 31.98
C ASP A 212 -76.17 -59.14 32.84
N THR A 213 -76.35 -57.91 33.32
CA THR A 213 -77.52 -57.55 34.13
C THR A 213 -78.80 -57.57 33.29
N ILE A 214 -78.72 -57.14 32.03
CA ILE A 214 -79.83 -57.21 31.07
C ILE A 214 -80.19 -58.67 30.79
N ALA A 215 -79.20 -59.53 30.54
CA ALA A 215 -79.41 -60.96 30.28
C ALA A 215 -80.12 -61.68 31.44
N LYS A 216 -79.87 -61.28 32.69
CA LYS A 216 -80.54 -61.82 33.89
C LYS A 216 -82.04 -61.49 33.99
N ASN A 217 -82.53 -60.50 33.22
CA ASN A 217 -83.94 -60.10 33.10
C ASN A 217 -84.70 -59.90 34.45
N SER A 218 -84.01 -59.36 35.46
CA SER A 218 -84.55 -59.13 36.81
C SER A 218 -84.85 -57.65 37.05
N LEU A 219 -86.13 -57.30 37.20
CA LEU A 219 -86.60 -55.92 37.42
C LEU A 219 -85.91 -55.20 38.60
N PRO A 220 -85.71 -55.84 39.78
CA PRO A 220 -84.96 -55.22 40.87
C PRO A 220 -83.50 -54.88 40.51
N ALA A 221 -82.81 -55.79 39.82
CA ALA A 221 -81.41 -55.60 39.43
C ALA A 221 -81.26 -54.46 38.40
N LEU A 222 -82.15 -54.42 37.40
CA LEU A 222 -82.21 -53.35 36.40
C LEU A 222 -82.50 -51.98 37.02
N ARG A 223 -83.43 -51.91 37.98
CA ARG A 223 -83.74 -50.67 38.70
C ARG A 223 -82.59 -50.15 39.56
N ASN A 224 -81.81 -51.05 40.16
CA ASN A 224 -80.63 -50.65 40.94
C ASN A 224 -79.56 -50.02 40.05
N VAL A 225 -79.22 -50.65 38.92
CA VAL A 225 -78.23 -50.11 37.98
C VAL A 225 -78.70 -48.77 37.38
N THR A 226 -79.97 -48.66 37.00
CA THR A 226 -80.52 -47.43 36.40
C THR A 226 -80.60 -46.25 37.35
N LYS A 227 -80.90 -46.47 38.64
CA LYS A 227 -80.87 -45.41 39.67
C LYS A 227 -79.45 -44.89 39.96
N GLY A 228 -78.44 -45.75 39.80
CA GLY A 228 -77.03 -45.40 40.01
C GLY A 228 -76.31 -44.93 38.74
N LYS A 229 -77.00 -44.75 37.60
CA LYS A 229 -76.35 -44.30 36.37
C LYS A 229 -75.80 -42.88 36.55
N PRO A 230 -74.49 -42.65 36.35
CA PRO A 230 -73.99 -41.31 36.14
C PRO A 230 -74.70 -40.72 34.91
N SER A 231 -75.04 -39.43 34.96
CA SER A 231 -75.36 -38.64 33.75
C SER A 231 -74.36 -38.98 32.66
N MET A 232 -74.83 -39.18 31.41
CA MET A 232 -73.98 -39.55 30.27
C MET A 232 -72.65 -38.83 30.37
N LEU A 233 -71.56 -39.61 30.38
CA LEU A 233 -70.23 -39.08 30.51
C LEU A 233 -70.01 -38.14 29.34
N GLU A 234 -70.00 -36.84 29.62
CA GLU A 234 -69.19 -35.94 28.83
C GLU A 234 -67.75 -36.44 29.03
N ILE A 235 -67.32 -37.39 28.20
CA ILE A 235 -65.92 -37.49 27.85
C ILE A 235 -65.60 -36.07 27.43
N LYS A 236 -64.83 -35.32 28.23
CA LYS A 236 -64.37 -34.00 27.83
C LYS A 236 -63.61 -34.21 26.52
N THR A 237 -64.29 -34.01 25.40
CA THR A 237 -63.79 -34.33 24.05
C THR A 237 -62.66 -33.38 23.63
N LYS A 238 -62.39 -32.35 24.44
CA LYS A 238 -61.29 -31.41 24.26
C LYS A 238 -60.10 -31.81 25.13
N PHE A 239 -59.27 -32.71 24.61
CA PHE A 239 -57.89 -32.85 25.04
C PHE A 239 -57.08 -31.73 24.40
N LYS A 240 -56.23 -31.05 25.17
CA LYS A 240 -55.25 -30.11 24.61
C LYS A 240 -53.99 -30.90 24.32
N LEU A 241 -53.80 -31.26 23.06
CA LEU A 241 -52.54 -31.84 22.58
C LEU A 241 -51.54 -30.70 22.31
N PRO A 242 -50.23 -30.95 22.46
CA PRO A 242 -49.22 -29.96 22.11
C PRO A 242 -49.27 -29.61 20.62
N ASP A 243 -49.03 -28.35 20.29
CA ASP A 243 -48.85 -27.87 18.92
C ASP A 243 -47.34 -27.68 18.65
N PRO A 244 -46.81 -28.15 17.51
CA PRO A 244 -45.39 -27.99 17.18
C PRO A 244 -44.97 -26.53 17.07
N PRO A 245 -43.70 -26.20 17.40
CA PRO A 245 -43.19 -24.85 17.24
C PRO A 245 -43.07 -24.44 15.76
N LEU A 246 -43.36 -23.18 15.46
CA LEU A 246 -43.18 -22.59 14.13
C LEU A 246 -41.75 -22.04 13.98
N PHE A 247 -41.02 -22.52 12.96
CA PHE A 247 -39.75 -21.93 12.57
C PHE A 247 -39.95 -20.75 11.60
N VAL A 248 -39.45 -19.57 11.97
CA VAL A 248 -39.43 -18.39 11.11
C VAL A 248 -37.98 -18.10 10.72
N PRO A 249 -37.61 -18.23 9.43
CA PRO A 249 -36.24 -17.96 8.99
C PRO A 249 -35.90 -16.47 9.10
N GLY A 250 -34.62 -16.18 9.36
CA GLY A 250 -34.08 -14.81 9.36
C GLY A 250 -33.65 -14.33 7.97
N ASP A 251 -33.22 -13.07 7.89
CA ASP A 251 -32.72 -12.43 6.66
C ASP A 251 -31.20 -12.67 6.47
N LEU A 252 -30.81 -13.11 5.27
CA LEU A 252 -29.42 -13.34 4.89
C LEU A 252 -28.65 -12.03 4.61
N GLN A 253 -29.34 -10.95 4.24
CA GLN A 253 -28.70 -9.68 3.87
C GLN A 253 -27.87 -9.11 5.04
N SER A 254 -28.41 -9.21 6.26
CA SER A 254 -27.70 -8.76 7.46
C SER A 254 -26.39 -9.52 7.70
N ILE A 255 -26.27 -10.78 7.28
CA ILE A 255 -25.03 -11.56 7.41
C ILE A 255 -23.97 -11.03 6.43
N VAL A 256 -24.38 -10.70 5.20
CA VAL A 256 -23.49 -10.16 4.16
C VAL A 256 -22.92 -8.80 4.60
N GLU A 257 -23.75 -7.94 5.19
CA GLU A 257 -23.30 -6.63 5.67
C GLU A 257 -22.29 -6.74 6.82
N ASN A 258 -22.44 -7.76 7.67
CA ASN A 258 -21.52 -8.03 8.78
C ASN A 258 -20.14 -8.57 8.34
N MET A 259 -19.96 -8.96 7.07
CA MET A 259 -18.66 -9.42 6.54
C MET A 259 -17.68 -8.26 6.25
N GLY A 260 -18.12 -7.01 6.37
CA GLY A 260 -17.28 -5.84 6.16
C GLY A 260 -17.01 -5.50 4.69
N LYS A 261 -16.25 -4.43 4.45
CA LYS A 261 -15.96 -3.90 3.11
C LYS A 261 -14.49 -3.53 2.96
N LEU A 262 -13.93 -3.77 1.77
CA LEU A 262 -12.58 -3.34 1.41
C LEU A 262 -12.62 -1.90 0.89
N HIS A 263 -11.90 -1.01 1.58
CA HIS A 263 -11.66 0.34 1.10
C HIS A 263 -10.34 0.39 0.32
N ILE A 264 -10.44 0.37 -1.01
CA ILE A 264 -9.27 0.41 -1.89
C ILE A 264 -9.00 1.86 -2.28
N SER A 265 -7.83 2.37 -1.88
CA SER A 265 -7.35 3.65 -2.39
C SER A 265 -6.88 3.46 -3.84
N PRO A 266 -7.21 4.39 -4.77
CA PRO A 266 -6.77 4.28 -6.16
C PRO A 266 -5.25 4.27 -6.24
N SER A 267 -4.72 3.37 -7.09
CA SER A 267 -3.28 3.26 -7.30
C SER A 267 -2.74 4.53 -7.99
N PRO A 268 -1.58 5.07 -7.57
CA PRO A 268 -0.94 6.20 -8.24
C PRO A 268 -0.68 5.97 -9.73
N LEU A 269 -0.45 4.72 -10.13
CA LEU A 269 -0.24 4.31 -11.54
C LEU A 269 -1.54 4.25 -12.36
N MET A 270 -2.69 4.25 -11.70
CA MET A 270 -4.03 4.22 -12.32
C MET A 270 -4.70 5.59 -12.36
N ALA A 271 -4.08 6.61 -11.76
CA ALA A 271 -4.45 8.00 -11.98
C ALA A 271 -4.04 8.42 -13.40
N LYS A 272 -4.79 7.94 -14.41
CA LYS A 272 -4.82 8.65 -15.69
C LYS A 272 -5.21 10.09 -15.35
N PRO A 273 -4.47 11.12 -15.80
CA PRO A 273 -4.95 12.47 -15.67
C PRO A 273 -6.36 12.46 -16.25
N LEU A 274 -7.35 12.86 -15.44
CA LEU A 274 -8.69 13.06 -15.92
C LEU A 274 -8.55 13.93 -17.18
N LYS A 275 -8.87 13.38 -18.36
CA LYS A 275 -9.13 14.21 -19.52
C LYS A 275 -10.35 15.02 -19.13
N LEU A 276 -10.10 16.21 -18.61
CA LEU A 276 -11.11 17.19 -18.27
C LEU A 276 -11.86 17.45 -19.57
N VAL A 277 -13.03 16.83 -19.72
CA VAL A 277 -13.94 17.11 -20.82
C VAL A 277 -14.20 18.61 -20.76
N SER A 278 -13.92 19.30 -21.87
CA SER A 278 -13.87 20.77 -22.02
C SER A 278 -14.48 21.54 -20.85
N THR A 279 -13.65 21.95 -19.88
CA THR A 279 -14.15 22.77 -18.78
C THR A 279 -14.50 24.14 -19.31
N THR A 280 -15.80 24.44 -19.33
CA THR A 280 -16.28 25.77 -19.67
C THR A 280 -16.31 26.58 -18.39
N MET A 281 -15.53 27.66 -18.33
CA MET A 281 -15.56 28.60 -17.22
C MET A 281 -16.90 29.36 -17.28
N VAL A 282 -17.81 29.05 -16.36
CA VAL A 282 -19.16 29.65 -16.31
C VAL A 282 -19.12 31.07 -15.74
N SER A 283 -18.24 31.33 -14.77
CA SER A 283 -18.09 32.64 -14.15
C SER A 283 -16.75 32.78 -13.43
N LYS A 284 -16.26 34.02 -13.32
CA LYS A 284 -15.04 34.38 -12.59
C LYS A 284 -15.26 35.69 -11.85
N PHE A 285 -15.06 35.67 -10.54
CA PHE A 285 -15.14 36.84 -9.68
C PHE A 285 -14.06 36.79 -8.61
N HIS A 286 -13.78 37.95 -8.01
CA HIS A 286 -12.76 38.08 -6.98
C HIS A 286 -13.37 37.83 -5.60
N CYS A 287 -12.76 36.93 -4.81
CA CYS A 287 -13.14 36.70 -3.43
C CYS A 287 -12.33 37.64 -2.52
N GLN A 288 -13.01 38.45 -1.71
CA GLN A 288 -12.39 39.41 -0.79
C GLN A 288 -12.01 38.79 0.57
N LEU A 289 -12.21 37.48 0.75
CA LEU A 289 -11.87 36.78 1.99
C LEU A 289 -10.38 36.42 2.02
N GLN A 290 -9.77 36.56 3.20
CA GLN A 290 -8.36 36.18 3.41
C GLN A 290 -8.19 34.66 3.45
N GLY A 291 -7.15 34.17 2.77
CA GLY A 291 -6.77 32.76 2.69
C GLY A 291 -7.52 31.97 1.60
N ASN A 292 -7.18 30.68 1.45
CA ASN A 292 -7.83 29.81 0.47
C ASN A 292 -9.32 29.63 0.80
N PRO A 293 -10.25 30.05 -0.08
CA PRO A 293 -11.67 30.00 0.23
C PRO A 293 -12.18 28.56 0.27
N ARG A 294 -13.02 28.25 1.25
CA ARG A 294 -13.91 27.09 1.26
C ARG A 294 -15.20 27.48 0.58
N ILE A 295 -15.69 26.64 -0.31
CA ILE A 295 -16.89 26.91 -1.07
C ILE A 295 -17.90 25.77 -0.89
N CYS A 296 -19.18 26.10 -0.78
CA CYS A 296 -20.25 25.15 -1.00
C CYS A 296 -21.37 25.83 -1.80
N ILE A 297 -22.12 25.04 -2.56
CA ILE A 297 -23.17 25.52 -3.46
C ILE A 297 -24.50 25.07 -2.87
N THR A 298 -25.44 26.01 -2.71
CA THR A 298 -26.80 25.72 -2.25
C THR A 298 -27.62 25.10 -3.37
N LYS A 299 -28.80 24.56 -3.04
CA LYS A 299 -29.72 24.02 -4.04
C LYS A 299 -30.19 25.07 -5.05
N ASP A 300 -30.23 26.33 -4.63
CA ASP A 300 -30.64 27.47 -5.46
C ASP A 300 -29.51 28.00 -6.36
N GLY A 301 -28.31 27.42 -6.26
CA GLY A 301 -27.14 27.80 -7.07
C GLY A 301 -26.30 28.94 -6.48
N ASP A 302 -26.66 29.43 -5.30
CA ASP A 302 -25.86 30.41 -4.55
C ASP A 302 -24.63 29.75 -3.92
N ILE A 303 -23.56 30.52 -3.76
CA ILE A 303 -22.26 30.03 -3.34
C ILE A 303 -21.91 30.63 -1.98
N TRP A 304 -21.76 29.79 -0.95
CA TRP A 304 -21.16 30.21 0.30
C TRP A 304 -19.65 30.14 0.22
N LEU A 305 -18.98 31.22 0.61
CA LEU A 305 -17.54 31.37 0.68
C LEU A 305 -17.12 31.55 2.15
N GLY A 306 -16.16 30.75 2.61
CA GLY A 306 -15.52 30.92 3.91
C GLY A 306 -14.01 31.06 3.78
N GLY A 307 -13.44 32.14 4.29
CA GLY A 307 -11.99 32.34 4.27
C GLY A 307 -11.32 31.49 5.35
N TYR A 308 -10.18 30.86 5.04
CA TYR A 308 -9.45 30.02 5.99
C TYR A 308 -9.06 30.79 7.27
N GLU A 309 -8.73 32.07 7.14
CA GLU A 309 -8.38 32.94 8.27
C GLU A 309 -9.53 33.84 8.72
N SER A 310 -10.67 33.79 8.02
CA SER A 310 -11.82 34.63 8.28
C SER A 310 -12.83 33.93 9.19
N ARG A 311 -13.41 34.69 10.12
CA ARG A 311 -14.59 34.31 10.91
C ARG A 311 -15.87 34.80 10.26
N GLU A 312 -15.86 34.93 8.94
CA GLU A 312 -16.98 35.37 8.14
C GLU A 312 -17.26 34.39 7.00
N LEU A 313 -18.54 34.09 6.82
CA LEU A 313 -19.09 33.47 5.63
C LEU A 313 -19.79 34.51 4.77
N VAL A 314 -19.55 34.46 3.48
CA VAL A 314 -20.15 35.35 2.49
C VAL A 314 -20.87 34.51 1.46
N MET A 315 -22.17 34.71 1.31
CA MET A 315 -22.98 34.10 0.24
C MET A 315 -22.94 35.03 -0.96
N VAL A 316 -22.64 34.47 -2.12
CA VAL A 316 -22.61 35.20 -3.40
C VAL A 316 -23.44 34.46 -4.45
N ASP A 317 -23.96 35.20 -5.42
CA ASP A 317 -24.53 34.59 -6.62
C ASP A 317 -23.43 34.01 -7.53
N ILE A 318 -23.82 33.35 -8.63
CA ILE A 318 -22.87 32.81 -9.61
C ILE A 318 -21.97 33.89 -10.25
N LYS A 319 -22.35 35.17 -10.21
CA LYS A 319 -21.57 36.29 -10.73
C LYS A 319 -20.65 36.94 -9.68
N GLY A 320 -20.69 36.47 -8.44
CA GLY A 320 -19.91 36.99 -7.32
C GLY A 320 -20.54 38.18 -6.60
N GLN A 321 -21.81 38.50 -6.83
CA GLN A 321 -22.52 39.54 -6.09
C GLN A 321 -22.87 39.04 -4.71
N VAL A 322 -22.52 39.81 -3.67
CA VAL A 322 -22.77 39.42 -2.29
C VAL A 322 -24.25 39.50 -1.95
N LEU A 323 -24.84 38.34 -1.66
CA LEU A 323 -26.23 38.19 -1.23
C LEU A 323 -26.36 38.28 0.29
N ARG A 324 -25.40 37.69 1.02
CA ARG A 324 -25.47 37.62 2.49
C ARG A 324 -24.09 37.54 3.13
N ARG A 325 -23.96 38.06 4.36
CA ARG A 325 -22.79 37.86 5.22
C ARG A 325 -23.21 37.30 6.56
N ARG A 326 -22.39 36.41 7.13
CA ARG A 326 -22.61 35.79 8.43
C ARG A 326 -21.29 35.68 9.18
N THR A 327 -21.24 36.21 10.39
CA THR A 327 -20.12 35.98 11.30
C THR A 327 -20.28 34.61 11.96
N ILE A 328 -19.20 33.85 12.01
CA ILE A 328 -19.14 32.52 12.59
C ILE A 328 -18.13 32.50 13.73
N GLN A 329 -18.33 31.61 14.70
CA GLN A 329 -17.48 31.60 15.90
C GLN A 329 -16.07 31.04 15.63
N ASN A 330 -16.00 30.00 14.79
CA ASN A 330 -14.77 29.27 14.48
C ASN A 330 -14.39 29.44 13.02
N ARG A 331 -13.10 29.30 12.70
CA ARG A 331 -12.64 29.36 11.31
C ARG A 331 -13.09 28.10 10.54
N PRO A 332 -13.59 28.23 9.30
CA PRO A 332 -14.14 27.11 8.55
C PRO A 332 -13.02 26.28 7.92
N TYR A 333 -12.88 25.03 8.34
CA TYR A 333 -12.01 24.04 7.69
C TYR A 333 -12.67 23.43 6.45
N SER A 334 -13.97 23.12 6.54
CA SER A 334 -14.81 22.70 5.42
C SER A 334 -16.24 23.20 5.55
N LEU A 335 -16.93 23.31 4.41
CA LEU A 335 -18.34 23.69 4.30
C LEU A 335 -19.08 22.60 3.53
N ALA A 336 -20.29 22.27 3.96
CA ALA A 336 -21.19 21.36 3.26
C ALA A 336 -22.62 21.88 3.35
N VAL A 337 -23.43 21.57 2.34
CA VAL A 337 -24.88 21.83 2.36
C VAL A 337 -25.59 20.50 2.54
N MET A 338 -26.49 20.44 3.52
CA MET A 338 -27.34 19.27 3.76
C MET A 338 -28.54 19.24 2.80
N ASP A 339 -29.21 18.09 2.72
CA ASP A 339 -30.45 17.95 1.95
C ASP A 339 -31.59 18.84 2.46
N CYS A 340 -31.56 19.26 3.72
CA CYS A 340 -32.50 20.24 4.28
C CYS A 340 -32.18 21.71 3.89
N GLY A 341 -31.04 21.98 3.27
CA GLY A 341 -30.56 23.32 2.93
C GLY A 341 -29.64 23.95 3.98
N ASP A 342 -29.44 23.30 5.12
CA ASP A 342 -28.56 23.79 6.18
C ASP A 342 -27.10 23.73 5.76
N VAL A 343 -26.31 24.73 6.18
CA VAL A 343 -24.87 24.80 5.91
C VAL A 343 -24.11 24.33 7.14
N ILE A 344 -23.47 23.16 7.03
CA ILE A 344 -22.60 22.64 8.08
C ILE A 344 -21.18 23.19 7.89
N ILE A 345 -20.60 23.65 9.00
CA ILE A 345 -19.23 24.11 9.08
C ILE A 345 -18.44 23.12 9.94
N SER A 346 -17.39 22.54 9.36
CA SER A 346 -16.37 21.86 10.17
C SER A 346 -15.35 22.90 10.63
N PRO A 347 -15.16 23.13 11.94
CA PRO A 347 -14.18 24.10 12.43
C PRO A 347 -12.75 23.57 12.26
N HIS A 348 -11.78 24.47 12.22
CA HIS A 348 -10.36 24.12 12.32
C HIS A 348 -10.10 23.33 13.61
N SER A 349 -9.16 22.36 13.59
CA SER A 349 -8.82 21.52 14.74
C SER A 349 -8.45 22.31 16.00
N ASP A 350 -7.84 23.49 15.79
CA ASP A 350 -7.39 24.39 16.84
C ASP A 350 -8.55 25.17 17.48
N ASP A 351 -9.74 25.19 16.85
CA ASP A 351 -10.94 25.91 17.28
C ASP A 351 -12.04 24.92 17.77
N SER A 352 -11.69 23.69 18.15
CA SER A 352 -12.63 22.57 18.35
C SER A 352 -13.62 22.73 19.54
N ARG A 353 -14.76 23.38 19.26
CA ARG A 353 -16.11 23.01 19.75
C ARG A 353 -17.06 23.09 18.55
N SER A 354 -17.75 21.99 18.23
CA SER A 354 -18.71 21.92 17.12
C SER A 354 -19.88 22.88 17.36
N VAL A 355 -20.19 23.73 16.37
CA VAL A 355 -21.36 24.63 16.38
C VAL A 355 -22.13 24.41 15.10
N SER A 356 -23.38 23.99 15.21
CA SER A 356 -24.38 24.03 14.15
C SER A 356 -24.96 25.45 14.09
N ILE A 357 -25.11 26.04 12.90
CA ILE A 357 -25.78 27.34 12.70
C ILE A 357 -27.04 27.15 11.89
#